data_AF-A0A2I0NW46-F1
#
_entry.id   AF-A0A2I0NW46-F1
#
_cell.length_a   1.000
_cell.length_b   1.000
_cell.length_c   1.000
_cell.angle_alpha   90.00
_cell.angle_beta   90.00
_cell.angle_gamma   90.00
#
_symmetry.space_group_name_H-M   'P 1'
#
loop_
_entity.id
_entity.type
_entity.pdbx_description
1 polymer ?
#
loop_
_entity_poly.entity_id
_entity_poly.type
_entity_poly.pdbx_seq_one_letter_code
_entity_poly.pdbx_strand_id
1 'polypeptide(L)'
;MIGPRQSGKTTPVRSVFPQLPYVLLEDPDTRAFADTDPRAFLGRYPDGAILDEVQRCPDLFSYLQTIVDQDQRMGLYILTGSQ
;
A
#
# COMPACT_ATOMS: atom_id res chain seq x y z
N MET A 1 -11.55 -5.68 -23.85
CA MET A 1 -10.73 -6.90 -24.03
C MET A 1 -10.22 -7.29 -22.64
N ILE A 2 -10.79 -8.34 -22.05
CA ILE A 2 -10.50 -8.77 -20.67
C ILE A 2 -9.18 -9.54 -20.73
N GLY A 3 -8.07 -8.83 -20.57
CA GLY A 3 -6.74 -9.42 -20.60
C GLY A 3 -6.47 -10.20 -19.30
N PRO A 4 -5.72 -11.32 -19.37
CA PRO A 4 -5.36 -12.08 -18.18
C PRO A 4 -4.60 -11.16 -17.21
N ARG A 5 -5.06 -11.10 -15.96
CA ARG A 5 -4.44 -10.33 -14.85
C ARG A 5 -3.09 -10.91 -14.40
N GLN A 6 -2.28 -11.38 -15.35
CA GLN A 6 -0.95 -11.94 -15.12
C GLN A 6 0.07 -11.30 -16.07
N SER A 7 -0.07 -10.00 -16.32
CA SER A 7 1.04 -9.22 -16.85
C SER A 7 1.95 -8.87 -15.67
N GLY A 8 2.98 -9.67 -15.43
CA GLY A 8 3.92 -9.63 -14.30
C GLY A 8 4.58 -8.28 -13.99
N LYS A 9 3.81 -7.33 -13.49
CA LYS A 9 4.23 -6.01 -13.02
C LYS A 9 4.39 -5.94 -11.50
N THR A 10 3.88 -6.93 -10.77
CA THR A 10 3.98 -7.01 -9.30
C THR A 10 5.40 -7.34 -8.79
N THR A 11 6.35 -7.61 -9.69
CA THR A 11 7.61 -8.31 -9.34
C THR A 11 8.85 -7.44 -9.09
N PRO A 12 9.03 -6.19 -9.59
CA PRO A 12 10.27 -5.44 -9.30
C PRO A 12 10.35 -4.90 -7.87
N VAL A 13 9.27 -4.29 -7.35
CA VAL A 13 9.32 -3.62 -6.04
C VAL A 13 9.58 -4.60 -4.90
N ARG A 14 8.93 -5.78 -4.92
CA ARG A 14 9.15 -6.80 -3.89
C ARG A 14 10.57 -7.40 -3.93
N SER A 15 11.22 -7.41 -5.09
CA SER A 15 12.60 -7.88 -5.21
C SER A 15 13.63 -6.81 -4.82
N VAL A 16 13.28 -5.52 -4.93
CA VAL A 16 14.13 -4.40 -4.47
C VAL A 16 13.99 -4.17 -2.94
N PHE A 17 12.81 -4.42 -2.38
CA PHE A 17 12.51 -4.22 -0.97
C PHE A 17 11.96 -5.50 -0.30
N PRO A 18 12.71 -6.61 -0.30
CA PRO A 18 12.23 -7.89 0.24
C PRO A 18 11.94 -7.86 1.75
N GLN A 19 12.50 -6.89 2.47
CA GLN A 19 12.31 -6.70 3.91
C GLN A 19 11.01 -5.96 4.25
N LEU A 20 10.37 -5.29 3.29
CA LEU A 20 9.13 -4.57 3.55
C LEU A 20 7.92 -5.51 3.44
N PRO A 21 6.96 -5.41 4.37
CA PRO A 21 5.67 -6.05 4.22
C PRO A 21 5.02 -5.66 2.90
N TYR A 22 4.45 -6.64 2.20
CA TYR A 22 3.68 -6.41 0.97
C TYR A 22 2.19 -6.59 1.27
N VAL A 23 1.40 -5.59 0.87
CA VAL A 23 -0.03 -5.51 1.14
C VAL A 23 -0.77 -5.25 -0.16
N LEU A 24 -1.73 -6.10 -0.50
CA LEU A 24 -2.54 -5.98 -1.70
C LEU A 24 -3.93 -5.44 -1.34
N LEU A 25 -4.25 -4.22 -1.75
CA LEU A 25 -5.53 -3.57 -1.42
C LEU A 25 -6.69 -4.00 -2.35
N GLU A 26 -6.44 -4.90 -3.31
CA GLU A 26 -7.49 -5.63 -4.03
C GLU A 26 -8.09 -6.76 -3.16
N ASP A 27 -7.37 -7.25 -2.15
CA ASP A 27 -7.90 -8.23 -1.20
C ASP A 27 -9.06 -7.63 -0.38
N PRO A 28 -10.28 -8.21 -0.42
CA PRO A 28 -11.47 -7.61 0.19
C PRO A 28 -11.34 -7.36 1.70
N ASP A 29 -10.72 -8.28 2.45
CA ASP A 29 -10.58 -8.16 3.91
C ASP A 29 -9.58 -7.07 4.27
N THR A 30 -8.45 -7.03 3.55
CA THR A 30 -7.44 -5.98 3.67
C THR A 30 -8.03 -4.61 3.32
N ARG A 31 -8.79 -4.53 2.23
CA ARG A 31 -9.45 -3.30 1.78
C ARG A 31 -10.47 -2.82 2.81
N ALA A 32 -11.35 -3.70 3.27
CA ALA A 32 -12.36 -3.36 4.26
C ALA A 32 -11.74 -2.81 5.55
N PHE A 33 -10.62 -3.37 5.99
CA PHE A 33 -9.91 -2.86 7.16
C PHE A 33 -9.27 -1.49 6.90
N ALA A 34 -8.60 -1.32 5.75
CA ALA A 34 -8.02 -0.05 5.35
C ALA A 34 -9.08 1.07 5.20
N ASP A 35 -10.27 0.74 4.68
CA ASP A 35 -11.39 1.67 4.53
C ASP A 35 -12.03 2.02 5.89
N THR A 36 -12.15 1.04 6.79
CA THR A 36 -12.85 1.22 8.08
C THR A 36 -12.00 1.96 9.11
N ASP A 37 -10.71 1.63 9.22
CA ASP A 37 -9.78 2.30 10.12
C ASP A 37 -8.39 2.47 9.48
N PRO A 38 -8.22 3.50 8.62
CA PRO A 38 -6.97 3.81 7.95
C PRO A 38 -5.78 3.99 8.90
N ARG A 39 -6.01 4.57 10.09
CA ARG A 39 -4.94 4.84 11.06
C ARG A 39 -4.47 3.55 11.71
N ALA A 40 -5.39 2.70 12.17
CA ALA A 40 -5.03 1.40 12.72
C ALA A 40 -4.38 0.50 11.67
N PHE A 41 -4.86 0.56 10.42
CA PHE A 41 -4.26 -0.15 9.29
C PHE A 41 -2.79 0.23 9.09
N LEU A 42 -2.50 1.53 8.95
CA LEU A 42 -1.12 2.02 8.78
C LEU A 42 -0.27 1.77 10.03
N GLY A 43 -0.88 1.80 11.22
CA GLY A 43 -0.22 1.46 12.49
C GLY A 43 0.32 0.03 12.57
N ARG A 44 -0.14 -0.90 11.71
CA ARG A 44 0.44 -2.26 11.61
C ARG A 44 1.81 -2.27 10.92
N TYR A 45 2.19 -1.16 10.29
CA TYR A 45 3.41 -1.02 9.49
C TYR A 45 4.25 0.17 9.97
N PRO A 46 4.72 0.18 11.23
CA PRO A 46 5.46 1.32 11.81
C PRO A 46 6.79 1.62 11.12
N ASP A 47 7.34 0.63 10.42
CA ASP A 47 8.57 0.71 9.63
C ASP A 47 8.30 0.73 8.13
N GLY A 48 7.04 0.91 7.73
CA GLY A 48 6.66 1.01 6.34
C GLY A 48 6.17 -0.29 5.69
N ALA A 49 5.61 -0.16 4.49
CA ALA A 49 5.10 -1.26 3.70
C ALA A 49 5.00 -0.90 2.21
N ILE A 50 4.96 -1.94 1.37
CA ILE A 50 4.52 -1.84 -0.03
C ILE A 50 2.99 -1.97 -0.04
N LEU A 51 2.29 -0.91 -0.41
CA LEU A 51 0.84 -0.87 -0.57
C LEU A 51 0.52 -0.92 -2.07
N ASP A 52 0.04 -2.07 -2.52
CA ASP A 52 -0.32 -2.30 -3.92
C ASP A 52 -1.81 -2.09 -4.18
N GLU A 53 -2.12 -1.66 -5.39
CA GLU A 53 -3.46 -1.27 -5.82
C GLU A 53 -4.07 -0.18 -4.91
N VAL A 54 -3.24 0.81 -4.48
CA VAL A 54 -3.63 1.85 -3.50
C VAL A 54 -4.82 2.69 -3.94
N GLN A 55 -5.06 2.82 -5.25
CA GLN A 55 -6.23 3.51 -5.79
C GLN A 55 -7.57 2.85 -5.39
N ARG A 56 -7.55 1.64 -4.83
CA ARG A 56 -8.71 1.00 -4.19
C ARG A 56 -9.10 1.64 -2.85
N CYS A 57 -8.16 2.26 -2.15
CA CYS A 57 -8.33 2.91 -0.84
C CYS A 57 -7.79 4.35 -0.88
N PRO A 58 -8.42 5.27 -1.64
CA PRO A 58 -7.88 6.62 -1.85
C PRO A 58 -7.75 7.43 -0.56
N ASP A 59 -8.57 7.16 0.46
CA ASP A 59 -8.51 7.86 1.74
C ASP A 59 -7.15 7.67 2.44
N LEU A 60 -6.43 6.57 2.17
CA LEU A 60 -5.09 6.32 2.72
C LEU A 60 -4.10 7.44 2.41
N PHE A 61 -4.24 8.15 1.28
CA PHE A 61 -3.31 9.22 0.90
C PHE A 61 -3.27 10.34 1.94
N SER A 62 -4.42 10.76 2.48
CA SER A 62 -4.47 11.82 3.49
C SER A 62 -3.81 11.42 4.80
N TYR A 63 -3.94 10.14 5.18
CA TYR A 63 -3.30 9.61 6.39
C TYR A 63 -1.80 9.41 6.21
N LEU A 64 -1.38 8.87 5.07
CA LEU A 64 0.02 8.72 4.70
C LEU A 64 0.74 10.07 4.68
N GLN A 65 0.13 11.11 4.11
CA GLN A 65 0.68 12.46 4.13
C GLN A 65 0.87 12.96 5.56
N THR A 66 -0.16 12.81 6.41
CA THR A 66 -0.08 13.20 7.82
C THR A 66 1.05 12.48 8.56
N ILE A 67 1.22 11.17 8.32
CA ILE A 67 2.27 10.36 8.95
C ILE A 67 3.66 10.81 8.48
N VAL A 68 3.85 11.01 7.18
CA VAL A 68 5.13 11.45 6.62
C VAL A 68 5.51 12.84 7.13
N ASP A 69 4.54 13.75 7.21
CA ASP A 69 4.75 15.11 7.74
C ASP A 69 5.15 15.10 9.23
N GLN A 70 4.61 14.15 10.01
CA GLN A 70 4.88 14.03 11.45
C GLN A 70 6.19 13.29 11.77
N ASP A 71 6.54 12.25 11.02
CA ASP A 71 7.60 11.31 11.39
C ASP A 71 8.98 11.73 10.81
N GLN A 72 9.05 12.65 9.83
CA GLN A 72 10.29 13.11 9.15
C GLN A 72 11.18 11.99 8.55
N ARG A 73 10.85 10.71 8.75
CA ARG A 73 11.48 9.54 8.15
C ARG A 73 11.03 9.44 6.69
N MET A 74 11.90 9.87 5.79
CA MET A 74 11.69 9.75 4.34
C MET A 74 11.62 8.27 3.92
N GLY A 75 10.60 7.88 3.14
CA GLY A 75 10.58 6.60 2.42
C GLY A 75 9.91 5.39 3.11
N LEU A 76 9.03 5.59 4.08
CA LEU A 76 8.32 4.49 4.78
C LEU A 76 7.42 3.66 3.84
N TYR A 77 6.67 4.29 2.94
CA TYR A 77 5.66 3.58 2.15
C TYR A 77 5.96 3.59 0.66
N ILE A 78 5.84 2.42 0.02
CA ILE A 78 5.93 2.27 -1.42
C ILE A 78 4.53 2.04 -1.95
N LEU A 79 4.03 2.94 -2.78
CA LEU A 79 2.67 2.87 -3.31
C LEU A 79 2.71 2.42 -4.77
N THR A 80 1.93 1.41 -5.10
CA THR A 80 1.74 0.95 -6.48
C THR A 80 0.25 0.91 -6.82
N GLY A 81 -0.05 1.01 -8.11
CA GLY A 81 -1.42 0.98 -8.61
C GLY A 81 -1.43 0.82 -10.12
N SER A 82 -2.30 -0.04 -10.62
CA SER A 82 -2.57 -0.18 -12.05
C SER A 82 -3.90 0.50 -12.42
N GLN A 83 -3.95 1.09 -13.62
CA GLN A 83 -5.18 1.73 -14.13
C GLN A 83 -6.18 0.70 -14.65
#